data_AF-A0A838DJ12-F1
#
_entry.id   AF-A0A838DJ12-F1
#
_cell.length_a   1.000
_cell.length_b   1.000
_cell.length_c   1.000
_cell.angle_alpha   90.00
_cell.angle_beta   90.00
_cell.angle_gamma   90.00
#
_symmetry.space_group_name_H-M   'P 1'
#
loop_
_entity.id
_entity.type
_entity.pdbx_description
1 polymer ?
#
loop_
_entity_poly.entity_id
_entity_poly.type
_entity_poly.pdbx_seq_one_letter_code
_entity_poly.pdbx_strand_id
1 'polypeptide(L)'
;MLRKWWIELRSSLWFVPSLLVLGAVAGAFALMEIDIRFGHRLGAAAWRPLLGASADGARSMLAAIAGSMITVAGVAFSITIVTLSLASTQYTPRILRNFMRDPANQGVLGVFVGVFTYCLIILRGIRSPSEGQPFVPLLAVFVGVLLALLGIGCLIFFIHHVATSIQASHILSAIAAETTRAIDHLFPDELDEESESRRKENTLDLIEWQPIHAERSGYVQVVNSSALIDLARKHDLL
;
A
#
# COMPACT_ATOMS: atom_id res chain seq x y z
N MET A 1 -22.08 -8.67 9.50
CA MET A 1 -21.69 -8.87 8.08
C MET A 1 -21.01 -7.63 7.49
N LEU A 2 -21.55 -6.41 7.65
CA LEU A 2 -20.92 -5.16 7.15
C LEU A 2 -19.47 -4.92 7.60
N ARG A 3 -19.11 -5.24 8.85
CA ARG A 3 -17.75 -5.07 9.36
C ARG A 3 -16.73 -6.03 8.71
N LYS A 4 -17.17 -7.21 8.25
CA LYS A 4 -16.33 -8.21 7.56
C LYS A 4 -16.04 -7.77 6.12
N TRP A 5 -17.08 -7.27 5.43
CA TRP A 5 -16.95 -6.63 4.11
C TRP A 5 -16.06 -5.39 4.16
N TRP A 6 -16.19 -4.54 5.19
CA TRP A 6 -15.31 -3.38 5.34
C TRP A 6 -13.84 -3.75 5.52
N ILE A 7 -13.54 -4.87 6.20
CA ILE A 7 -12.18 -5.37 6.41
C ILE A 7 -11.62 -6.03 5.15
N GLU A 8 -12.46 -6.72 4.36
CA GLU A 8 -12.11 -7.32 3.07
C GLU A 8 -11.91 -6.26 1.98
N LEU A 9 -12.77 -5.23 1.90
CA LEU A 9 -12.59 -4.10 0.97
C LEU A 9 -11.33 -3.28 1.28
N ARG A 10 -11.04 -3.00 2.56
CA ARG A 10 -9.76 -2.37 2.97
C ARG A 10 -8.54 -3.30 2.84
N SER A 11 -8.75 -4.59 2.58
CA SER A 11 -7.66 -5.52 2.28
C SER A 11 -7.32 -5.58 0.79
N SER A 12 -8.17 -5.01 -0.07
CA SER A 12 -7.87 -4.87 -1.50
C SER A 12 -6.96 -3.68 -1.73
N LEU A 13 -5.79 -3.95 -2.34
CA LEU A 13 -4.81 -2.95 -2.78
C LEU A 13 -5.39 -1.79 -3.58
N TRP A 14 -6.50 -2.03 -4.25
CA TRP A 14 -7.06 -1.15 -5.26
C TRP A 14 -8.16 -0.23 -4.72
N PHE A 15 -8.71 -0.51 -3.53
CA PHE A 15 -9.85 0.25 -3.04
C PHE A 15 -9.51 1.72 -2.76
N VAL A 16 -8.44 1.97 -1.99
CA VAL A 16 -8.00 3.34 -1.67
C VAL A 16 -7.54 4.10 -2.92
N PRO A 17 -6.69 3.53 -3.81
CA PRO A 17 -6.36 4.19 -5.07
C PRO A 17 -7.58 4.51 -5.92
N SER A 18 -8.50 3.57 -6.11
CA SER A 18 -9.72 3.80 -6.90
C SER A 18 -10.60 4.90 -6.30
N LEU A 19 -10.72 4.96 -4.97
CA LEU A 19 -11.47 6.02 -4.31
C LEU A 19 -10.83 7.40 -4.50
N LEU A 20 -9.50 7.49 -4.41
CA LEU A 20 -8.76 8.73 -4.67
C LEU A 20 -8.91 9.18 -6.12
N VAL A 21 -8.84 8.25 -7.07
CA VAL A 21 -9.09 8.54 -8.50
C VAL A 21 -10.52 9.03 -8.71
N LEU A 22 -11.52 8.37 -8.13
CA LEU A 22 -12.92 8.81 -8.20
C LEU A 22 -13.11 10.22 -7.61
N GLY A 23 -12.44 10.52 -6.50
CA GLY A 23 -12.42 11.86 -5.91
C GLY A 23 -11.80 12.89 -6.85
N ALA A 24 -10.67 12.56 -7.49
CA ALA A 24 -10.02 13.43 -8.46
C ALA A 24 -10.89 13.66 -9.70
N VAL A 25 -11.57 12.63 -10.21
CA VAL A 25 -12.54 12.72 -11.31
C VAL A 25 -13.70 13.65 -10.94
N ALA A 26 -14.32 13.44 -9.77
CA ALA A 26 -15.40 14.28 -9.28
C ALA A 26 -14.96 15.75 -9.10
N GLY A 27 -13.76 15.96 -8.55
CA GLY A 27 -13.14 17.27 -8.39
C GLY A 27 -12.89 17.97 -9.74
N ALA A 28 -12.42 17.23 -10.75
CA ALA A 28 -12.21 17.76 -12.09
C ALA A 28 -13.52 18.23 -12.73
N PHE A 29 -14.58 17.43 -12.65
CA PHE A 29 -15.90 17.82 -13.16
C PHE A 29 -16.49 19.01 -12.40
N ALA A 30 -16.38 19.03 -11.07
CA ALA A 30 -16.87 20.13 -10.25
C ALA A 30 -16.16 21.45 -10.59
N LEU A 31 -14.83 21.43 -10.70
CA LEU A 31 -14.05 22.62 -11.05
C LEU A 31 -14.33 23.07 -12.49
N MET A 32 -14.47 22.14 -13.42
CA MET A 32 -14.87 22.45 -14.80
C MET A 32 -16.22 23.18 -14.84
N GLU A 33 -17.21 22.67 -14.10
CA GLU A 33 -18.54 23.27 -14.05
C GLU A 33 -18.52 24.66 -13.40
N ILE A 34 -17.69 24.85 -12.37
CA ILE A 34 -17.47 26.15 -11.74
C ILE A 34 -16.82 27.13 -12.71
N ASP A 35 -15.79 26.72 -13.44
CA ASP A 35 -15.12 27.57 -14.44
C ASP A 35 -16.09 27.98 -15.56
N ILE A 36 -16.96 27.07 -16.03
CA ILE A 36 -17.97 27.37 -17.06
C ILE A 36 -18.99 28.41 -16.55
N ARG A 37 -19.48 28.27 -15.32
CA ARG A 37 -20.54 29.14 -14.78
C ARG A 37 -20.03 30.47 -14.21
N PHE A 38 -18.84 30.48 -13.62
CA PHE A 38 -18.32 31.58 -12.82
C PHE A 38 -16.95 32.10 -13.26
N GLY A 39 -16.31 31.50 -14.27
CA GLY A 39 -14.96 31.84 -14.69
C GLY A 39 -14.78 33.32 -15.08
N HIS A 40 -15.81 33.96 -15.63
CA HIS A 40 -15.78 35.40 -15.94
C HIS A 40 -15.90 36.32 -14.71
N ARG A 41 -16.45 35.83 -13.59
CA ARG A 41 -16.71 36.64 -12.37
C ARG A 41 -15.61 36.50 -11.31
N LEU A 42 -14.86 35.39 -11.32
CA LEU A 42 -13.91 35.02 -10.25
C LEU A 42 -12.54 35.71 -10.33
N GLY A 43 -12.35 36.72 -11.20
CA GLY A 43 -11.06 37.43 -11.29
C GLY A 43 -9.91 36.56 -11.81
N ALA A 44 -10.20 35.42 -12.45
CA ALA A 44 -9.22 34.49 -13.03
C ALA A 44 -8.25 35.15 -14.03
N ALA A 45 -8.56 36.35 -14.51
CA ALA A 45 -7.67 37.20 -15.29
C ALA A 45 -6.34 37.53 -14.58
N ALA A 46 -6.30 37.59 -13.24
CA ALA A 46 -5.10 37.94 -12.49
C ALA A 46 -4.01 36.86 -12.53
N TRP A 47 -4.39 35.58 -12.64
CA TRP A 47 -3.45 34.44 -12.61
C TRP A 47 -3.07 33.95 -14.01
N ARG A 48 -3.70 34.53 -15.04
CA ARG A 48 -3.52 34.22 -16.46
C ARG A 48 -2.05 34.29 -16.93
N PRO A 49 -1.20 35.24 -16.47
CA PRO A 49 0.22 35.24 -16.84
C PRO A 49 1.03 34.10 -16.23
N LEU A 50 0.65 33.63 -15.03
CA LEU A 50 1.39 32.62 -14.27
C LEU A 50 1.08 31.17 -14.70
N LEU A 51 -0.13 30.93 -15.22
CA LEU A 51 -0.66 29.59 -15.57
C LEU A 51 -0.53 29.23 -17.07
N GLY A 52 0.23 30.04 -17.82
CA GLY A 52 0.27 29.99 -19.28
C GLY A 52 -0.78 30.93 -19.87
N ALA A 53 -0.31 32.07 -20.40
CA ALA A 53 -1.16 33.14 -20.93
C ALA A 53 -2.13 32.71 -22.05
N SER A 54 -1.92 31.52 -22.64
CA SER A 54 -2.68 30.94 -23.75
C SER A 54 -3.22 29.53 -23.44
N ALA A 55 -4.27 29.12 -24.15
CA ALA A 55 -4.86 27.78 -24.07
C ALA A 55 -3.82 26.68 -24.32
N ASP A 56 -2.92 26.90 -25.28
CA ASP A 56 -1.85 25.95 -25.60
C ASP A 56 -0.81 25.83 -24.48
N GLY A 57 -0.52 26.92 -23.76
CA GLY A 57 0.36 26.89 -22.59
C GLY A 57 -0.22 26.04 -21.47
N ALA A 58 -1.50 26.28 -21.12
CA ALA A 58 -2.20 25.47 -20.12
C ALA A 58 -2.28 23.98 -20.53
N ARG A 59 -2.57 23.71 -21.80
CA ARG A 59 -2.64 22.34 -22.34
C ARG A 59 -1.27 21.65 -22.27
N SER A 60 -0.21 22.34 -22.69
CA SER A 60 1.16 21.80 -22.65
C SER A 60 1.61 21.51 -21.21
N MET A 61 1.31 22.41 -20.28
CA MET A 61 1.65 22.25 -18.87
C MET A 61 0.90 21.08 -18.23
N LEU A 62 -0.42 20.97 -18.43
CA LEU A 62 -1.21 19.85 -17.93
C LEU A 62 -0.79 18.51 -18.56
N ALA A 63 -0.45 18.50 -19.85
CA ALA A 63 0.06 17.31 -20.53
C ALA A 63 1.42 16.87 -19.96
N ALA A 64 2.32 17.82 -19.70
CA ALA A 64 3.60 17.54 -19.04
C ALA A 64 3.40 16.96 -17.63
N ILE A 65 2.52 17.58 -16.82
CA ILE A 65 2.18 17.08 -15.48
C ILE A 65 1.59 15.66 -15.56
N ALA A 66 0.64 15.42 -16.45
CA ALA A 66 0.04 14.11 -16.63
C ALA A 66 1.09 13.05 -17.00
N GLY A 67 1.95 13.35 -17.98
CA GLY A 67 3.04 12.47 -18.40
C GLY A 67 4.03 12.15 -17.27
N SER A 68 4.41 13.16 -16.49
CA SER A 68 5.27 12.95 -15.31
C SER A 68 4.58 12.09 -14.25
N MET A 69 3.31 12.36 -13.92
CA MET A 69 2.59 11.63 -12.87
C MET A 69 2.37 10.16 -13.23
N ILE A 70 2.03 9.82 -14.47
CA ILE A 70 1.87 8.41 -14.87
C ILE A 70 3.21 7.67 -14.87
N THR A 71 4.30 8.36 -15.25
CA THR A 71 5.66 7.80 -15.20
C THR A 71 6.06 7.51 -13.76
N VAL A 72 5.85 8.46 -12.86
CA VAL A 72 6.14 8.29 -11.42
C VAL A 72 5.27 7.20 -10.80
N ALA A 73 3.99 7.09 -11.17
CA ALA A 73 3.13 5.99 -10.76
C ALA A 73 3.68 4.62 -11.19
N GLY A 74 4.16 4.51 -12.44
CA GLY A 74 4.77 3.28 -12.96
C GLY A 74 6.07 2.91 -12.23
N VAL A 75 6.90 3.90 -11.91
CA VAL A 75 8.13 3.71 -11.11
C VAL A 75 7.77 3.26 -9.69
N ALA A 76 6.82 3.92 -9.03
CA ALA A 76 6.36 3.54 -7.69
C ALA A 76 5.79 2.12 -7.65
N PHE A 77 5.00 1.75 -8.67
CA PHE A 77 4.47 0.40 -8.82
C PHE A 77 5.58 -0.64 -9.03
N SER A 78 6.57 -0.34 -9.87
CA SER A 78 7.73 -1.22 -10.11
C SER A 78 8.56 -1.42 -8.84
N ILE A 79 8.86 -0.35 -8.12
CA ILE A 79 9.59 -0.41 -6.85
C ILE A 79 8.81 -1.24 -5.83
N THR A 80 7.49 -1.05 -5.74
CA THR A 80 6.63 -1.87 -4.87
C THR A 80 6.75 -3.35 -5.17
N ILE A 81 6.68 -3.73 -6.45
CA ILE A 81 6.78 -5.14 -6.87
C ILE A 81 8.17 -5.70 -6.53
N VAL A 82 9.23 -4.92 -6.78
CA VAL A 82 10.60 -5.32 -6.44
C VAL A 82 10.75 -5.53 -4.94
N THR A 83 10.27 -4.60 -4.12
CA THR A 83 10.28 -4.72 -2.65
C THR A 83 9.49 -5.94 -2.18
N LEU A 84 8.33 -6.21 -2.80
CA LEU A 84 7.53 -7.40 -2.49
C LEU A 84 8.26 -8.69 -2.85
N SER A 85 8.94 -8.71 -4.00
CA SER A 85 9.74 -9.86 -4.45
C SER A 85 10.92 -10.15 -3.50
N LEU A 86 11.65 -9.10 -3.11
CA LEU A 86 12.72 -9.21 -2.10
C LEU A 86 12.20 -9.72 -0.76
N ALA A 87 11.06 -9.18 -0.28
CA ALA A 87 10.43 -9.65 0.94
C ALA A 87 9.97 -11.11 0.84
N SER A 88 9.44 -11.54 -0.31
CA SER A 88 9.04 -12.94 -0.55
C SER A 88 10.23 -13.90 -0.59
N THR A 89 11.41 -13.40 -0.93
CA THR A 89 12.64 -14.21 -1.03
C THR A 89 13.31 -14.35 0.33
N GLN A 90 13.17 -13.35 1.20
CA GLN A 90 13.78 -13.31 2.54
C GLN A 90 12.83 -13.71 3.69
N TYR A 91 11.51 -13.74 3.49
CA TYR A 91 10.53 -13.98 4.57
C TYR A 91 9.41 -14.97 4.21
N THR A 92 8.88 -15.63 5.25
CA THR A 92 7.75 -16.56 5.20
C THR A 92 6.49 -15.92 4.56
N PRO A 93 5.63 -16.68 3.85
CA PRO A 93 4.42 -16.20 3.14
C PRO A 93 3.43 -15.29 3.91
N ARG A 94 3.57 -15.13 5.23
CA ARG A 94 2.73 -14.26 6.06
C ARG A 94 3.06 -12.76 5.92
N ILE A 95 4.31 -12.39 5.60
CA ILE A 95 4.72 -10.97 5.45
C ILE A 95 4.17 -10.36 4.16
N LEU A 96 4.01 -11.17 3.11
CA LEU A 96 3.45 -10.80 1.82
C LEU A 96 2.06 -10.13 1.96
N ARG A 97 1.23 -10.63 2.89
CA ARG A 97 -0.13 -10.11 3.13
C ARG A 97 -0.15 -8.75 3.85
N ASN A 98 0.90 -8.41 4.60
CA ASN A 98 0.99 -7.12 5.29
C ASN A 98 1.55 -6.01 4.37
N PHE A 99 2.49 -6.34 3.48
CA PHE A 99 3.07 -5.37 2.55
C PHE A 99 2.06 -4.87 1.51
N MET A 100 1.20 -5.78 1.01
CA MET A 100 0.09 -5.42 0.12
C MET A 100 -1.00 -4.59 0.80
N ARG A 101 -0.95 -4.47 2.13
CA ARG A 101 -1.92 -3.74 2.93
C ARG A 101 -1.39 -2.38 3.38
N ASP A 102 -0.22 -1.97 2.90
CA ASP A 102 0.39 -0.71 3.31
C ASP A 102 -0.43 0.48 2.80
N PRO A 103 -1.09 1.23 3.69
CA PRO A 103 -1.92 2.37 3.31
C PRO A 103 -1.09 3.51 2.70
N ALA A 104 0.21 3.60 3.01
CA ALA A 104 1.09 4.61 2.44
C ALA A 104 1.25 4.40 0.93
N ASN A 105 1.54 3.15 0.53
CA ASN A 105 1.74 2.82 -0.87
C ASN A 105 0.45 2.97 -1.70
N GLN A 106 -0.68 2.53 -1.13
CA GLN A 106 -2.00 2.72 -1.72
C GLN A 106 -2.36 4.21 -1.90
N GLY A 107 -2.06 5.03 -0.89
CA GLY A 107 -2.30 6.48 -0.92
C GLY A 107 -1.48 7.16 -2.02
N VAL A 108 -0.17 6.88 -2.05
CA VAL A 108 0.77 7.45 -3.03
C VAL A 108 0.35 7.10 -4.46
N LEU A 109 0.08 5.82 -4.72
CA LEU A 109 -0.34 5.36 -6.05
C LEU A 109 -1.65 6.03 -6.47
N GLY A 110 -2.61 6.12 -5.54
CA GLY A 110 -3.89 6.79 -5.76
C GLY A 110 -3.75 8.28 -6.06
N VAL A 111 -2.82 8.98 -5.40
CA VAL A 111 -2.52 10.39 -5.69
C VAL A 111 -1.95 10.50 -7.10
N PHE A 112 -0.91 9.75 -7.47
CA PHE A 112 -0.30 9.90 -8.81
C PHE A 112 -1.28 9.59 -9.94
N VAL A 113 -2.01 8.48 -9.85
CA VAL A 113 -3.02 8.11 -10.85
C VAL A 113 -4.20 9.09 -10.83
N GLY A 114 -4.58 9.60 -9.65
CA GLY A 114 -5.63 10.60 -9.48
C GLY A 114 -5.26 11.93 -10.15
N VAL A 115 -4.06 12.45 -9.90
CA VAL A 115 -3.57 13.69 -10.53
C VAL A 115 -3.43 13.52 -12.05
N PHE A 116 -2.90 12.38 -12.51
CA PHE A 116 -2.88 12.03 -13.94
C PHE A 116 -4.29 12.10 -14.56
N THR A 117 -5.26 11.43 -13.95
CA THR A 117 -6.64 11.36 -14.44
C THR A 117 -7.31 12.74 -14.41
N TYR A 118 -7.10 13.51 -13.33
CA TYR A 118 -7.56 14.89 -13.21
C TYR A 118 -7.05 15.73 -14.38
N CYS A 119 -5.73 15.70 -14.64
CA CYS A 119 -5.13 16.46 -15.73
C CYS A 119 -5.73 16.08 -17.09
N LEU A 120 -5.97 14.79 -17.38
CA LEU A 120 -6.60 14.36 -18.64
C LEU A 120 -8.02 14.88 -18.81
N ILE A 121 -8.82 14.89 -17.74
CA ILE A 121 -10.20 15.42 -17.79
C ILE A 121 -10.18 16.91 -18.08
N ILE A 122 -9.31 17.68 -17.40
CA ILE A 122 -9.20 19.11 -17.64
C ILE A 122 -8.65 19.39 -19.05
N LEU A 123 -7.68 18.61 -19.52
CA LEU A 123 -7.10 18.72 -20.86
C LEU A 123 -8.16 18.59 -21.95
N ARG A 124 -9.10 17.64 -21.77
CA ARG A 124 -10.23 17.42 -22.68
C ARG A 124 -11.22 18.60 -22.69
N GLY A 125 -11.31 19.36 -21.59
CA GLY A 125 -12.18 20.53 -21.49
C GLY A 125 -11.62 21.81 -22.10
N ILE A 126 -10.31 21.90 -22.30
CA ILE A 126 -9.66 23.04 -22.97
C ILE A 126 -10.05 23.04 -24.45
N ARG A 127 -10.52 24.18 -24.96
CA ARG A 127 -10.84 24.38 -26.39
C ARG A 127 -9.93 25.45 -26.97
N SER A 128 -9.23 25.12 -28.06
CA SER A 128 -8.40 26.10 -28.76
C SER A 128 -9.24 27.00 -29.68
N PRO A 129 -8.73 28.18 -30.09
CA PRO A 129 -9.43 29.06 -31.03
C PRO A 129 -9.79 28.38 -32.37
N SER A 130 -9.06 27.34 -32.76
CA SER A 130 -9.30 26.51 -33.95
C SER A 130 -10.51 25.58 -33.82
N GLU A 131 -10.99 25.32 -32.59
CA GLU A 131 -12.06 24.37 -32.28
C GLU A 131 -13.38 25.08 -31.91
N GLY A 132 -13.41 26.43 -31.95
CA GLY A 132 -14.59 27.25 -31.62
C GLY A 132 -14.23 28.42 -30.70
N GLN A 133 -15.15 28.79 -29.79
CA GLN A 133 -14.85 29.83 -28.80
C GLN A 133 -13.75 29.34 -27.84
N PRO A 134 -12.60 30.05 -27.76
CA PRO A 134 -11.49 29.63 -26.92
C PRO A 134 -11.90 29.65 -25.45
N PHE A 135 -11.75 28.50 -24.79
CA PHE A 135 -12.13 28.32 -23.39
C PHE A 135 -11.02 27.59 -22.65
N VAL A 136 -10.58 28.20 -21.54
CA VAL A 136 -9.55 27.66 -20.65
C VAL A 136 -10.08 27.74 -19.22
N PRO A 137 -10.28 26.59 -18.53
CA PRO A 137 -10.73 26.56 -17.14
C PRO A 137 -9.55 26.89 -16.21
N LEU A 138 -9.29 28.18 -16.02
CA LEU A 138 -8.10 28.68 -15.32
C LEU A 138 -8.03 28.20 -13.86
N LEU A 139 -9.17 28.10 -13.16
CA LEU A 139 -9.20 27.61 -11.79
C LEU A 139 -8.85 26.11 -11.75
N ALA A 140 -9.42 25.31 -12.65
CA ALA A 140 -9.10 23.90 -12.75
C ALA A 140 -7.63 23.64 -13.10
N VAL A 141 -7.04 24.45 -13.99
CA VAL A 141 -5.60 24.40 -14.32
C VAL A 141 -4.76 24.73 -13.08
N PHE A 142 -5.11 25.79 -12.35
CA PHE A 142 -4.41 26.18 -11.12
C PHE A 142 -4.41 25.07 -10.06
N VAL A 143 -5.58 24.45 -9.81
CA VAL A 143 -5.67 23.31 -8.91
C VAL A 143 -4.84 22.13 -9.42
N GLY A 144 -4.79 21.90 -10.73
CA GLY A 144 -3.92 20.89 -11.34
C GLY A 144 -2.43 21.11 -11.03
N VAL A 145 -1.95 22.35 -11.07
CA VAL A 145 -0.58 22.70 -10.68
C VAL A 145 -0.35 22.46 -9.19
N LEU A 146 -1.30 22.83 -8.34
CA LEU A 146 -1.20 22.59 -6.89
C LEU A 146 -1.16 21.08 -6.58
N LEU A 147 -1.97 20.28 -7.28
CA LEU A 147 -1.96 18.83 -7.20
C LEU A 147 -0.63 18.24 -7.69
N ALA A 148 0.01 18.83 -8.71
CA ALA A 148 1.34 18.41 -9.15
C ALA A 148 2.40 18.66 -8.06
N LEU A 149 2.35 19.81 -7.39
CA LEU A 149 3.23 20.12 -6.25
C LEU A 149 3.01 19.15 -5.09
N LEU A 150 1.75 18.83 -4.78
CA LEU A 150 1.41 17.79 -3.82
C LEU A 150 2.00 16.43 -4.25
N GLY A 151 1.94 16.11 -5.54
CA GLY A 151 2.55 14.91 -6.12
C GLY A 151 4.06 14.84 -5.84
N ILE A 152 4.78 15.95 -5.99
CA ILE A 152 6.22 16.00 -5.66
C ILE A 152 6.46 15.68 -4.18
N GLY A 153 5.69 16.27 -3.26
CA GLY A 153 5.78 15.95 -1.83
C GLY A 153 5.48 14.48 -1.54
N CYS A 154 4.46 13.93 -2.21
CA CYS A 154 4.06 12.53 -2.10
C CYS A 154 5.16 11.58 -2.61
N LEU A 155 5.88 11.96 -3.67
CA LEU A 155 7.03 11.22 -4.18
C LEU A 155 8.20 11.19 -3.20
N ILE A 156 8.54 12.34 -2.59
CA ILE A 156 9.60 12.40 -1.59
C ILE A 156 9.25 11.52 -0.39
N PHE A 157 8.00 11.61 0.09
CA PHE A 157 7.48 10.74 1.14
C PHE A 157 7.57 9.25 0.76
N PHE A 158 7.17 8.89 -0.45
CA PHE A 158 7.20 7.51 -0.94
C PHE A 158 8.62 6.95 -0.96
N ILE A 159 9.58 7.71 -1.47
CA ILE A 159 10.99 7.30 -1.51
C ILE A 159 11.50 7.05 -0.08
N HIS A 160 11.23 7.96 0.85
CA HIS A 160 11.63 7.80 2.25
C HIS A 160 11.00 6.57 2.90
N HIS A 161 9.69 6.36 2.69
CA HIS A 161 8.94 5.24 3.23
C HIS A 161 9.48 3.89 2.72
N VAL A 162 9.72 3.76 1.41
CA VAL A 162 10.28 2.53 0.84
C VAL A 162 11.70 2.28 1.34
N ALA A 163 12.55 3.31 1.35
CA ALA A 163 13.93 3.18 1.80
C ALA A 163 14.02 2.73 3.26
N THR A 164 13.23 3.32 4.14
CA THR A 164 13.18 2.95 5.57
C THR A 164 12.61 1.55 5.77
N SER A 165 11.58 1.15 5.01
CA SER A 165 11.04 -0.21 5.06
C SER A 165 12.06 -1.27 4.65
N ILE A 166 12.85 -1.01 3.60
CA ILE A 166 13.91 -1.94 3.16
C ILE A 166 15.00 -2.05 4.21
N GLN A 167 15.46 -0.93 4.78
CA GLN A 167 16.50 -0.94 5.81
C GLN A 167 16.06 -1.67 7.07
N ALA A 168 14.83 -1.47 7.53
CA ALA A 168 14.27 -2.15 8.71
C ALA A 168 14.21 -3.67 8.51
N SER A 169 13.80 -4.11 7.31
CA SER A 169 13.77 -5.54 6.99
C SER A 169 15.18 -6.16 7.07
N HIS A 170 16.18 -5.53 6.46
CA HIS A 170 17.56 -6.04 6.50
C HIS A 170 18.11 -6.14 7.94
N ILE A 171 17.85 -5.13 8.79
CA ILE A 171 18.28 -5.14 10.19
C ILE A 171 17.60 -6.28 10.96
N LEU A 172 16.29 -6.47 10.77
CA LEU A 172 15.54 -7.53 11.45
C LEU A 172 16.05 -8.92 11.07
N SER A 173 16.35 -9.15 9.78
CA SER A 173 16.96 -10.40 9.32
C SER A 173 18.33 -10.66 9.93
N ALA A 174 19.15 -9.60 10.06
CA ALA A 174 20.46 -9.71 10.69
C ALA A 174 20.34 -10.08 12.18
N ILE A 175 19.45 -9.41 12.93
CA ILE A 175 19.18 -9.71 14.34
C ILE A 175 18.62 -11.12 14.50
N ALA A 176 17.70 -11.55 13.62
CA ALA A 176 17.15 -12.90 13.67
C ALA A 176 18.26 -13.95 13.48
N ALA A 177 19.14 -13.77 12.48
CA ALA A 177 20.26 -14.68 12.25
C ALA A 177 21.26 -14.71 13.42
N GLU A 178 21.54 -13.56 14.02
CA GLU A 178 22.39 -13.45 15.21
C GLU A 178 21.77 -14.17 16.41
N THR A 179 20.46 -13.97 16.63
CA THR A 179 19.72 -14.62 17.71
C THR A 179 19.67 -16.13 17.53
N THR A 180 19.43 -16.63 16.31
CA THR A 180 19.45 -18.07 16.02
C THR A 180 20.83 -18.66 16.30
N ARG A 181 21.90 -18.01 15.83
CA ARG A 181 23.28 -18.47 16.15
C ARG A 181 23.58 -18.45 17.64
N ALA A 182 23.07 -17.45 18.37
CA ALA A 182 23.23 -17.38 19.82
C ALA A 182 22.50 -18.53 20.51
N ILE A 183 21.29 -18.89 20.05
CA ILE A 183 20.55 -20.06 20.53
C ILE A 183 21.33 -21.34 20.25
N ASP A 184 21.79 -21.54 19.01
CA ASP A 184 22.56 -22.73 18.61
C ASP A 184 23.86 -22.88 19.45
N HIS A 185 24.48 -21.76 19.83
CA HIS A 185 25.67 -21.76 20.68
C HIS A 185 25.34 -22.00 22.18
N LEU A 186 24.19 -21.50 22.66
CA LEU A 186 23.77 -21.67 24.06
C LEU A 186 23.15 -23.06 24.32
N PHE A 187 22.56 -23.65 23.29
CA PHE A 187 21.95 -24.97 23.28
C PHE A 187 22.50 -25.81 22.12
N PRO A 188 23.78 -26.18 22.15
CA PRO A 188 24.36 -27.03 21.12
C PRO A 188 23.64 -28.38 21.08
N ASP A 189 23.42 -28.93 19.88
CA ASP A 189 22.76 -30.23 19.65
C ASP A 189 23.42 -31.40 20.42
N GLU A 190 24.63 -31.23 20.95
CA GLU A 190 25.29 -32.19 21.84
C GLU A 190 24.58 -32.38 23.20
N LEU A 191 23.77 -31.40 23.64
CA LEU A 191 22.85 -31.60 24.78
C LEU A 191 21.73 -32.60 24.44
N ASP A 192 21.47 -32.86 23.16
CA ASP A 192 20.46 -33.82 22.70
C ASP A 192 20.98 -35.27 22.74
N GLU A 193 22.29 -35.54 22.68
CA GLU A 193 22.79 -36.93 22.82
C GLU A 193 22.68 -37.46 24.27
N GLU A 194 22.94 -36.60 25.27
CA GLU A 194 22.67 -36.95 26.68
C GLU A 194 21.16 -36.96 26.99
N SER A 195 20.37 -36.13 26.30
CA SER A 195 18.91 -36.08 26.44
C SER A 195 18.21 -37.24 25.76
N GLU A 196 18.64 -37.69 24.58
CA GLU A 196 18.12 -38.87 23.87
C GLU A 196 18.46 -40.16 24.61
N SER A 197 19.63 -40.22 25.26
CA SER A 197 20.00 -41.30 26.18
C SER A 197 19.02 -41.39 27.37
N ARG A 198 18.62 -40.25 27.95
CA ARG A 198 17.58 -40.20 29.01
C ARG A 198 16.15 -40.36 28.47
N ARG A 199 15.87 -39.98 27.22
CA ARG A 199 14.55 -40.07 26.58
C ARG A 199 14.18 -41.48 26.16
N LYS A 200 15.18 -42.37 26.00
CA LYS A 200 14.97 -43.83 25.91
C LYS A 200 14.53 -44.47 27.23
N GLU A 201 14.66 -43.76 28.35
CA GLU A 201 14.02 -44.16 29.60
C GLU A 201 12.59 -43.63 29.58
N ASN A 202 11.71 -44.47 29.01
CA ASN A 202 10.29 -44.22 28.72
C ASN A 202 9.54 -43.54 29.88
N THR A 203 9.55 -42.21 29.91
CA THR A 203 8.63 -41.44 30.77
C THR A 203 7.25 -41.30 30.10
N LEU A 204 7.18 -41.52 28.77
CA LEU A 204 5.93 -41.51 28.00
C LEU A 204 5.12 -42.81 28.12
N ASP A 205 5.72 -43.91 28.58
CA ASP A 205 4.97 -45.14 28.89
C ASP A 205 4.18 -45.02 30.21
N LEU A 206 4.45 -43.97 31.00
CA LEU A 206 3.80 -43.73 32.29
C LEU A 206 2.55 -42.84 32.17
N ILE A 207 2.22 -42.34 30.98
CA ILE A 207 1.15 -41.36 30.77
C ILE A 207 0.23 -41.87 29.66
N GLU A 208 -1.06 -42.10 29.98
CA GLU A 208 -2.08 -42.35 28.97
C GLU A 208 -2.19 -41.14 28.04
N TRP A 209 -1.91 -41.34 26.75
CA TRP A 209 -2.04 -40.30 25.73
C TRP A 209 -2.99 -40.77 24.63
N GLN A 210 -3.75 -39.83 24.06
CA GLN A 210 -4.69 -40.11 22.99
C GLN A 210 -4.32 -39.31 21.74
N PRO A 211 -4.01 -39.96 20.60
CA PRO A 211 -3.74 -39.26 19.36
C PRO A 211 -5.00 -38.57 18.83
N ILE A 212 -4.90 -37.29 18.50
CA ILE A 212 -5.93 -36.55 17.75
C ILE A 212 -5.43 -36.36 16.33
N HIS A 213 -6.02 -37.10 15.39
CA HIS A 213 -5.68 -37.01 13.98
C HIS A 213 -6.41 -35.83 13.31
N ALA A 214 -5.75 -35.22 12.32
CA ALA A 214 -6.39 -34.21 11.50
C ALA A 214 -7.44 -34.84 10.58
N GLU A 215 -8.67 -34.31 10.60
CA GLU A 215 -9.73 -34.78 9.70
C GLU A 215 -9.47 -34.43 8.23
N ARG A 216 -8.63 -33.41 7.97
CA ARG A 216 -8.32 -32.91 6.63
C ARG A 216 -6.88 -32.42 6.54
N SER A 217 -6.28 -32.56 5.37
CA SER A 217 -4.98 -31.96 5.06
C SER A 217 -5.10 -30.44 4.96
N GLY A 218 -4.24 -29.71 5.68
CA GLY A 218 -4.25 -28.25 5.71
C GLY A 218 -3.18 -27.69 6.66
N TYR A 219 -3.27 -26.38 6.95
CA TYR A 219 -2.35 -25.69 7.87
C TYR A 219 -3.06 -25.29 9.15
N VAL A 220 -2.39 -25.43 10.30
CA VAL A 220 -2.88 -24.92 11.59
C VAL A 220 -2.81 -23.39 11.58
N GLN A 221 -3.96 -22.73 11.65
CA GLN A 221 -4.04 -21.26 11.59
C GLN A 221 -4.10 -20.64 12.99
N VAL A 222 -4.80 -21.28 13.93
CA VAL A 222 -5.05 -20.77 15.29
C VAL A 222 -5.11 -21.94 16.25
N VAL A 223 -4.47 -21.79 17.41
CA VAL A 223 -4.60 -22.71 18.55
C VAL A 223 -5.32 -21.96 19.67
N ASN A 224 -6.43 -22.51 20.15
CA ASN A 224 -7.22 -21.89 21.22
C ASN A 224 -6.69 -22.37 22.58
N SER A 225 -5.75 -21.62 23.15
CA SER A 225 -5.11 -21.95 24.43
C SER A 225 -6.12 -22.05 25.58
N SER A 226 -7.13 -21.18 25.63
CA SER A 226 -8.15 -21.23 26.68
C SER A 226 -9.01 -22.49 26.60
N ALA A 227 -9.39 -22.92 25.39
CA ALA A 227 -10.14 -24.15 25.20
C ALA A 227 -9.31 -25.41 25.55
N LEU A 228 -7.99 -25.38 25.27
CA LEU A 228 -7.09 -26.46 25.67
C LEU A 228 -6.94 -26.55 27.19
N ILE A 229 -6.86 -25.41 27.88
CA ILE A 229 -6.82 -25.35 29.34
C ILE A 229 -8.14 -25.82 29.95
N ASP A 230 -9.28 -25.42 29.39
CA ASP A 230 -10.60 -25.88 29.85
C ASP A 230 -10.77 -27.39 29.65
N LEU A 231 -10.26 -27.93 28.53
CA LEU A 231 -10.24 -29.37 28.26
C LEU A 231 -9.33 -30.10 29.26
N ALA A 232 -8.13 -29.58 29.51
CA ALA A 232 -7.20 -30.17 30.48
C ALA A 232 -7.80 -30.17 31.89
N ARG A 233 -8.46 -29.08 32.30
CA ARG A 233 -9.18 -29.02 33.59
C ARG A 233 -10.35 -29.99 33.66
N LYS A 234 -11.08 -30.18 32.56
CA LYS A 234 -12.19 -31.13 32.49
C LYS A 234 -11.73 -32.59 32.63
N HIS A 235 -10.51 -32.89 32.18
CA HIS A 235 -9.91 -34.21 32.25
C HIS A 235 -8.89 -34.36 33.39
N ASP A 236 -8.80 -33.38 34.30
CA ASP A 236 -7.91 -33.38 35.46
C ASP A 236 -6.41 -33.55 35.10
N LEU A 237 -6.00 -32.92 33.99
CA LEU A 237 -4.64 -32.96 33.45
C LEU A 237 -3.83 -31.70 33.81
N LEU A 238 -4.25 -30.94 34.83
CA LEU A 238 -3.64 -29.69 35.29
C LEU A 238 -3.36 -29.71 36.80
#